data_AF-A0A537YEC2-F1
#
_entry.id   AF-A0A537YEC2-F1
#
_cell.length_a   1.000
_cell.length_b   1.000
_cell.length_c   1.000
_cell.angle_alpha   90.00
_cell.angle_beta   90.00
_cell.angle_gamma   90.00
#
_symmetry.space_group_name_H-M   'P 1'
#
loop_
_entity.id
_entity.type
_entity.pdbx_description
1 polymer ?
#
loop_
_entity_poly.entity_id
_entity_poly.type
_entity_poly.pdbx_seq_one_letter_code
_entity_poly.pdbx_strand_id
1 'polypeptide(L)'
;MTESRVFTVRLDPKEARRVEFVSRVEEVSVNDVFRQALAVFIEHKKADVEFMERVAATLAADADIARQLQPASPGDPAGGPGE
;
A
#
# COMPACT_ATOMS: atom_id res chain seq x y z
N MET A 1 10.66 14.99 9.99
CA MET A 1 9.18 15.13 9.93
C MET A 1 8.67 14.01 9.06
N THR A 2 7.78 13.16 9.57
CA THR A 2 7.22 12.04 8.81
C THR A 2 6.36 12.58 7.67
N GLU A 3 6.64 12.19 6.43
CA GLU A 3 5.85 12.59 5.25
C GLU A 3 4.39 12.19 5.48
N SER A 4 3.48 13.16 5.42
CA SER A 4 2.04 12.94 5.60
C SER A 4 1.32 13.19 4.28
N ARG A 5 0.50 12.23 3.86
CA ARG A 5 -0.36 12.36 2.67
C ARG A 5 -1.81 12.59 3.10
N VAL A 6 -2.49 13.51 2.43
CA VAL A 6 -3.89 13.86 2.72
C VAL A 6 -4.80 13.14 1.74
N PHE A 7 -5.81 12.47 2.27
CA PHE A 7 -6.88 11.83 1.49
C PHE A 7 -8.24 12.40 1.92
N THR A 8 -9.12 12.61 0.94
CA THR A 8 -10.50 13.04 1.20
C THR A 8 -11.43 11.85 1.03
N VAL A 9 -12.14 11.48 2.09
CA VAL A 9 -13.14 10.41 2.08
C VAL A 9 -14.53 11.03 2.08
N ARG A 10 -15.41 10.58 1.19
CA ARG A 10 -16.82 10.94 1.19
C ARG A 10 -17.59 9.79 1.82
N LEU A 11 -18.41 10.12 2.82
CA LEU A 11 -19.27 9.17 3.51
C LEU A 11 -20.74 9.48 3.23
N ASP A 12 -21.56 8.45 3.30
CA ASP A 12 -23.00 8.66 3.40
C ASP A 12 -23.33 9.42 4.70
N PRO A 13 -24.36 10.28 4.71
CA PRO A 13 -24.68 11.10 5.88
C PRO A 13 -24.94 10.28 7.15
N LYS A 14 -25.45 9.06 7.00
CA LYS A 14 -25.68 8.15 8.14
C LYS A 14 -24.37 7.66 8.75
N GLU A 15 -23.36 7.37 7.93
CA GLU A 15 -22.05 6.91 8.38
C GLU A 15 -21.25 8.05 8.99
N ALA A 16 -21.29 9.25 8.38
CA ALA A 16 -20.67 10.45 8.92
C ALA A 16 -21.15 10.71 10.37
N ARG A 17 -22.47 10.65 10.61
CA ARG A 17 -23.04 10.80 11.96
C ARG A 17 -22.57 9.74 12.95
N ARG A 18 -22.35 8.50 12.50
CA ARG A 18 -21.82 7.44 13.35
C ARG A 18 -20.38 7.71 13.75
N VAL A 19 -19.54 8.11 12.79
CA VAL A 19 -18.13 8.46 13.07
C VAL A 19 -18.05 9.68 13.99
N GLU A 20 -18.85 10.70 13.77
CA GLU A 20 -18.95 11.88 14.65
C GLU A 20 -19.45 11.53 16.06
N PHE A 21 -20.35 10.55 16.18
CA PHE A 21 -20.79 10.07 17.49
C PHE A 21 -19.65 9.38 18.24
N VAL A 22 -18.93 8.45 17.59
CA VAL A 22 -17.77 7.77 18.18
C VAL A 22 -16.70 8.79 18.60
N SER A 23 -16.34 9.71 17.71
CA SER A 23 -15.38 10.79 17.99
C SER A 23 -15.76 11.61 19.23
N ARG A 24 -17.05 11.92 19.41
CA ARG A 24 -17.52 12.65 20.61
C ARG A 24 -17.49 11.82 21.88
N VAL A 25 -17.85 10.53 21.82
CA VAL A 25 -17.88 9.64 22.99
C VAL A 25 -16.47 9.31 23.48
N GLU A 26 -15.55 9.08 22.55
CA GLU A 26 -14.17 8.70 22.84
C GLU A 26 -13.24 9.92 23.00
N GLU A 27 -13.77 11.14 22.87
CA GLU A 27 -13.02 12.41 22.95
C GLU A 27 -11.79 12.48 22.01
N VAL A 28 -11.86 11.81 20.85
CA VAL A 28 -10.81 11.80 19.82
C VAL A 28 -11.26 12.51 18.55
N SER A 29 -10.31 12.90 17.69
CA SER A 29 -10.66 13.49 16.41
C SER A 29 -11.28 12.44 15.47
N VAL A 30 -12.14 12.88 14.55
CA VAL A 30 -12.65 12.04 13.45
C VAL A 30 -11.50 11.40 12.66
N ASN A 31 -10.38 12.12 12.49
CA ASN A 31 -9.20 11.59 11.82
C ASN A 31 -8.60 10.39 12.57
N ASP A 32 -8.52 10.47 13.90
CA ASP A 32 -8.00 9.38 14.71
C ASP A 32 -8.90 8.14 14.66
N VAL A 33 -10.23 8.32 14.64
CA VAL A 33 -11.17 7.21 14.42
C VAL A 33 -10.88 6.51 13.09
N PHE A 34 -10.65 7.27 12.01
CA PHE A 34 -10.27 6.67 10.71
C PHE A 34 -8.90 6.00 10.75
N ARG A 35 -7.91 6.58 11.42
CA ARG A 35 -6.58 5.97 11.57
C ARG A 35 -6.65 4.64 12.30
N GLN A 36 -7.43 4.56 13.37
CA GLN A 36 -7.67 3.32 14.11
C GLN A 36 -8.38 2.28 13.25
N ALA A 37 -9.45 2.67 12.54
CA ALA A 37 -10.17 1.79 11.63
C ALA A 37 -9.27 1.25 10.51
N LEU A 38 -8.42 2.10 9.93
CA LEU A 38 -7.42 1.70 8.92
C LEU A 38 -6.41 0.71 9.49
N ALA A 39 -5.87 0.96 10.69
CA ALA A 39 -4.93 0.06 11.33
C ALA A 39 -5.55 -1.34 11.55
N VAL A 40 -6.78 -1.39 12.07
CA VAL A 40 -7.51 -2.65 12.26
C VAL A 40 -7.73 -3.38 10.93
N PHE A 41 -8.15 -2.65 9.89
CA PHE A 41 -8.36 -3.24 8.57
C PHE A 41 -7.08 -3.82 7.96
N ILE A 42 -5.96 -3.10 8.09
CA ILE A 42 -4.66 -3.57 7.58
C ILE A 42 -4.16 -4.78 8.35
N GLU A 43 -4.28 -4.81 9.69
CA GLU A 43 -3.92 -5.99 10.47
C GLU A 43 -4.79 -7.19 10.10
N HIS A 44 -6.10 -7.00 9.90
CA HIS A 44 -6.98 -8.05 9.40
C HIS A 44 -6.52 -8.58 8.03
N LYS A 45 -6.09 -7.70 7.11
CA LYS A 45 -5.57 -8.12 5.80
C LYS A 45 -4.21 -8.82 5.88
N LYS A 46 -3.35 -8.46 6.83
CA LYS A 46 -2.09 -9.17 7.05
C LYS A 46 -2.29 -10.61 7.55
N ALA A 47 -3.37 -10.86 8.27
CA ALA A 47 -3.74 -12.20 8.73
C ALA A 47 -4.50 -13.05 7.67
N ASP A 48 -4.92 -12.44 6.57
CA ASP A 48 -5.67 -13.08 5.48
C ASP A 48 -4.71 -13.78 4.50
N VAL A 49 -4.64 -15.12 4.58
CA VAL A 49 -3.72 -15.94 3.78
C VAL A 49 -3.97 -15.77 2.28
N GLU A 50 -5.23 -15.78 1.84
CA GLU A 50 -5.56 -15.60 0.42
C GLU A 50 -5.19 -14.20 -0.08
N PHE A 51 -5.32 -13.18 0.78
CA PHE A 51 -4.83 -11.85 0.46
C PHE A 51 -3.31 -11.84 0.31
N MET A 52 -2.56 -12.48 1.21
CA MET A 52 -1.11 -12.56 1.13
C MET A 52 -0.62 -13.33 -0.11
N GLU A 53 -1.33 -14.36 -0.54
CA GLU A 53 -1.06 -15.05 -1.80
C GLU A 53 -1.24 -14.12 -3.01
N ARG A 54 -2.33 -13.33 -3.03
CA ARG A 54 -2.54 -12.32 -4.08
C ARG A 54 -1.44 -11.26 -4.07
N VAL A 55 -1.03 -10.79 -2.89
CA VAL A 55 0.09 -9.85 -2.74
C VAL A 55 1.37 -10.44 -3.33
N ALA A 56 1.72 -11.69 -2.99
CA ALA A 56 2.91 -12.35 -3.51
C ALA A 56 2.86 -12.50 -5.04
N ALA A 57 1.70 -12.86 -5.60
CA ALA A 57 1.50 -12.97 -7.04
C ALA A 57 1.67 -11.61 -7.76
N THR A 58 1.09 -10.53 -7.22
CA THR A 58 1.26 -9.18 -7.76
C THR A 58 2.73 -8.75 -7.73
N LEU A 59 3.43 -8.96 -6.62
CA LEU A 59 4.85 -8.62 -6.51
C LEU A 59 5.71 -9.40 -7.51
N ALA A 60 5.42 -10.68 -7.74
CA ALA A 60 6.12 -11.49 -8.73
C ALA A 60 5.90 -10.97 -10.16
N ALA A 61 4.66 -10.58 -10.49
CA ALA A 61 4.33 -10.00 -11.78
C ALA A 61 5.03 -8.64 -11.99
N ASP A 62 5.00 -7.76 -10.98
CA ASP A 62 5.66 -6.46 -11.03
C ASP A 62 7.19 -6.61 -11.16
N ALA A 63 7.79 -7.58 -10.47
CA ALA A 63 9.21 -7.88 -10.59
C ALA A 63 9.59 -8.44 -11.97
N ASP A 64 8.68 -9.17 -12.63
CA ASP A 64 8.88 -9.62 -14.01
C ASP A 64 8.86 -8.45 -14.99
N ILE A 65 7.84 -7.59 -14.89
CA ILE A 65 7.73 -6.36 -15.68
C ILE A 65 8.97 -5.48 -15.48
N ALA A 66 9.40 -5.29 -14.23
CA ALA A 66 10.59 -4.50 -13.92
C ALA A 66 11.85 -5.08 -14.59
N ARG A 67 12.03 -6.41 -14.59
CA ARG A 67 13.16 -7.07 -15.27
C ARG A 67 13.13 -6.87 -16.78
N GLN A 68 11.95 -6.91 -17.41
CA GLN A 68 11.81 -6.66 -18.86
C GLN A 68 12.17 -5.21 -19.24
N LEU A 69 11.94 -4.27 -18.33
CA LEU A 69 12.22 -2.85 -18.54
C LEU A 69 13.65 -2.44 -18.15
N GLN A 70 14.43 -3.34 -17.52
CA GLN A 70 15.83 -3.05 -17.24
C GLN A 70 16.61 -2.99 -18.56
N PRO A 71 17.38 -1.92 -18.80
CA PRO A 71 18.26 -1.87 -19.96
C PRO A 71 19.25 -3.03 -19.87
N ALA A 72 19.51 -3.70 -21.00
CA ALA A 72 20.60 -4.67 -21.09
C ALA A 72 21.87 -3.99 -20.59
N SER A 73 22.46 -4.50 -19.51
CA SER A 73 23.71 -3.96 -18.97
C SER A 73 24.73 -3.81 -20.10
N PRO A 74 25.29 -2.61 -20.35
CA PRO A 74 26.39 -2.46 -21.30
C PRO A 74 27.63 -3.02 -20.61
N GLY A 75 27.93 -4.30 -20.84
CA GLY A 75 28.99 -4.97 -20.10
C GLY A 75 29.29 -6.40 -20.51
N ASP A 76 29.19 -6.72 -21.80
CA ASP A 76 29.95 -7.84 -22.37
C ASP A 76 31.14 -7.22 -23.12
N PRO A 77 32.37 -7.22 -22.57
CA PRO A 77 33.53 -6.90 -23.36
C PRO A 77 33.70 -8.04 -24.37
N ALA A 78 33.27 -7.78 -25.61
CA ALA A 78 33.56 -8.62 -26.74
C ALA A 78 35.04 -9.01 -26.69
N GLY A 79 35.29 -10.30 -26.49
CA GLY A 79 36.62 -10.89 -26.56
C GLY A 79 37.24 -10.49 -27.89
N GLY A 80 38.31 -9.73 -27.83
CA GLY A 80 39.13 -9.49 -29.00
C GLY A 80 39.80 -10.80 -29.40
N PRO A 81 39.74 -11.23 -30.67
CA PRO A 81 40.79 -12.05 -31.22
C PRO A 81 41.90 -11.10 -31.67
N GLY A 82 42.96 -11.03 -30.89
CA GLY A 82 44.25 -10.62 -31.40
C GLY A 82 44.92 -11.84 -32.00
N GLU A 83 45.01 -11.88 -33.32
CA GLU A 83 46.06 -12.54 -34.12
C GLU A 83 46.07 -11.94 -35.52
#